data_AF-A0A239A769-F1
#
_entry.id   AF-A0A239A769-F1
#
_cell.length_a   1.000
_cell.length_b   1.000
_cell.length_c   1.000
_cell.angle_alpha   90.00
_cell.angle_beta   90.00
_cell.angle_gamma   90.00
#
_symmetry.space_group_name_H-M   'P 1'
#
loop_
_entity.id
_entity.type
_entity.pdbx_description
1 polymer ?
#
loop_
_entity_poly.entity_id
_entity_poly.type
_entity_poly.pdbx_seq_one_letter_code
_entity_poly.pdbx_strand_id
1 'polypeptide(L)'
;MPGMQGAGARISGAFDTTAYSVTFAPTTGGPPVTDHKWVVHEELEDPGEPPLENGTEVVLDADHMTGMDGAEATIESSTDETVYMVDTVINGMTMTNHKWLVESELQPAQ
;
A
#
# COMPACT_ATOMS: atom_id res chain seq x y z
N MET A 1 7.56 -0.07 6.42
CA MET A 1 8.39 -1.20 6.92
C MET A 1 9.66 -0.70 7.61
N PRO A 2 10.21 -1.43 8.61
CA PRO A 2 11.51 -1.11 9.22
C PRO A 2 12.63 -1.01 8.17
N GLY A 3 13.48 0.02 8.28
CA GLY A 3 14.63 0.21 7.38
C GLY A 3 14.35 1.03 6.10
N MET A 4 13.11 1.47 5.86
CA MET A 4 12.79 2.36 4.74
C MET A 4 13.13 3.83 5.00
N GLN A 5 13.06 4.28 6.25
CA GLN A 5 13.31 5.68 6.59
C GLN A 5 14.76 6.07 6.26
N GLY A 6 14.93 7.04 5.37
CA GLY A 6 16.24 7.51 4.90
C GLY A 6 16.93 6.59 3.89
N ALA A 7 16.28 5.49 3.46
CA ALA A 7 16.82 4.66 2.40
C ALA A 7 16.76 5.40 1.06
N GLY A 8 17.83 5.28 0.27
CA GLY A 8 17.80 5.72 -1.12
C GLY A 8 16.80 4.88 -1.92
N ALA A 9 16.02 5.53 -2.76
CA ALA A 9 15.04 4.88 -3.63
C ALA A 9 15.06 5.48 -5.03
N ARG A 10 14.70 4.68 -6.03
CA ARG A 10 14.47 5.11 -7.40
C ARG A 10 13.00 4.87 -7.73
N ILE A 11 12.32 5.90 -8.21
CA ILE A 11 10.94 5.77 -8.70
C ILE A 11 10.94 4.87 -9.94
N SER A 12 10.20 3.75 -9.89
CA SER A 12 9.98 2.83 -11.01
C SER A 12 8.61 3.03 -11.66
N GLY A 13 7.66 3.63 -10.95
CA GLY A 13 6.37 4.06 -11.48
C GLY A 13 5.72 5.15 -10.63
N ALA A 14 4.88 5.98 -11.26
CA ALA A 14 4.10 7.03 -10.63
C ALA A 14 2.67 6.97 -11.20
N PHE A 15 1.68 7.00 -10.32
CA PHE A 15 0.29 6.70 -10.64
C PHE A 15 -0.64 7.71 -9.98
N ASP A 16 -1.63 8.19 -10.73
CA ASP A 16 -2.73 8.98 -10.22
C ASP A 16 -3.88 8.03 -9.88
N THR A 17 -4.04 7.71 -8.59
CA THR A 17 -5.11 6.86 -8.05
C THR A 17 -5.33 7.20 -6.58
N THR A 18 -6.43 6.75 -5.99
CA THR A 18 -6.65 6.87 -4.55
C THR A 18 -5.93 5.73 -3.82
N ALA A 19 -5.07 6.09 -2.86
CA ALA A 19 -4.42 5.15 -1.96
C ALA A 19 -5.19 5.05 -0.64
N TYR A 20 -5.31 3.84 -0.10
CA TYR A 20 -5.99 3.54 1.16
C TYR A 20 -5.04 2.92 2.17
N SER A 21 -5.16 3.36 3.43
CA SER A 21 -4.70 2.56 4.56
C SER A 21 -5.82 1.60 4.96
N VAL A 22 -5.47 0.34 5.22
CA VAL A 22 -6.46 -0.71 5.53
C VAL A 22 -6.09 -1.49 6.78
N THR A 23 -7.11 -1.94 7.50
CA THR A 23 -6.97 -3.00 8.51
C THR A 23 -7.57 -4.29 7.95
N PHE A 24 -6.83 -5.40 7.96
CA PHE A 24 -7.33 -6.67 7.42
C PHE A 24 -6.92 -7.88 8.25
N ALA A 25 -7.73 -8.94 8.18
CA ALA A 25 -7.40 -10.24 8.76
C ALA A 25 -6.76 -11.14 7.67
N PRO A 26 -5.49 -11.58 7.83
CA PRO A 26 -4.84 -12.36 6.79
C PRO A 26 -5.57 -13.68 6.50
N THR A 27 -5.69 -14.04 5.22
CA THR A 27 -6.36 -15.29 4.79
C THR A 27 -5.65 -16.55 5.29
N THR A 28 -4.35 -16.44 5.62
CA THR A 28 -3.57 -17.51 6.24
C THR A 28 -3.77 -17.64 7.76
N GLY A 29 -4.61 -16.80 8.36
CA GLY A 29 -4.81 -16.69 9.80
C GLY A 29 -3.73 -15.86 10.50
N GLY A 30 -3.93 -15.59 11.80
CA GLY A 30 -3.06 -14.74 12.61
C GLY A 30 -3.77 -13.50 13.17
N PRO A 31 -3.04 -12.61 13.86
CA PRO A 31 -3.60 -11.33 14.28
C PRO A 31 -3.87 -10.41 13.06
N PRO A 32 -4.87 -9.52 13.14
CA PRO A 32 -5.09 -8.51 12.11
C PRO A 32 -3.86 -7.63 11.88
N VAL A 33 -3.64 -7.25 10.62
CA VAL A 33 -2.68 -6.21 10.25
C VAL A 33 -3.43 -4.89 10.24
N THR A 34 -3.06 -3.97 11.12
CA THR A 34 -3.75 -2.68 11.32
C THR A 34 -3.00 -1.54 10.63
N ASP A 35 -3.73 -0.58 10.06
CA ASP A 35 -3.16 0.62 9.38
C ASP A 35 -2.07 0.26 8.35
N HIS A 36 -2.34 -0.78 7.54
CA HIS A 36 -1.45 -1.19 6.46
C HIS A 36 -1.49 -0.16 5.33
N LYS A 37 -0.35 0.47 5.09
CA LYS A 37 -0.13 1.45 4.04
C LYS A 37 0.76 0.86 2.95
N TRP A 38 0.36 0.84 1.69
CA TRP A 38 -0.95 1.26 1.13
C TRP A 38 -1.46 0.15 0.21
N VAL A 39 -2.76 0.16 -0.08
CA VAL A 39 -3.33 -0.46 -1.28
C VAL A 39 -3.93 0.66 -2.14
N VAL A 40 -3.99 0.48 -3.46
CA VAL A 40 -4.65 1.46 -4.36
C VAL A 40 -6.05 0.99 -4.76
N HIS A 41 -6.87 1.90 -5.28
CA HIS A 41 -8.26 1.61 -5.67
C HIS A 41 -8.38 0.41 -6.64
N GLU A 42 -7.44 0.28 -7.57
CA GLU A 42 -7.39 -0.84 -8.53
C GLU A 42 -6.96 -2.17 -7.92
N GLU A 43 -6.57 -2.22 -6.65
CA GLU A 43 -6.20 -3.43 -5.91
C GLU A 43 -7.31 -3.88 -4.94
N LEU A 44 -8.54 -3.41 -5.16
CA LEU A 44 -9.75 -3.82 -4.45
C LEU A 44 -10.69 -4.56 -5.41
N GLU A 45 -11.38 -5.58 -4.92
CA GLU A 45 -12.37 -6.32 -5.72
C GLU A 45 -13.64 -5.46 -5.90
N ASP A 46 -13.99 -5.14 -7.17
CA ASP A 46 -15.20 -4.41 -7.57
C ASP A 46 -15.58 -3.18 -6.68
N PRO A 47 -14.67 -2.22 -6.44
CA PRO A 47 -14.82 -1.21 -5.38
C PRO A 47 -15.86 -0.12 -5.66
N GLY A 48 -16.38 0.00 -6.88
CA GLY A 48 -17.23 1.12 -7.28
C GLY A 48 -16.42 2.36 -7.66
N GLU A 49 -16.84 3.55 -7.21
CA GLU A 49 -16.16 4.81 -7.51
C GLU A 49 -15.30 5.29 -6.31
N PRO A 50 -14.08 5.78 -6.53
CA PRO A 50 -13.27 6.38 -5.47
C PRO A 50 -13.71 7.82 -5.14
N PRO A 51 -13.41 8.32 -3.93
CA PRO A 51 -12.83 7.58 -2.81
C PRO A 51 -13.90 6.83 -2.00
N LEU A 52 -13.52 5.68 -1.43
CA LEU A 52 -14.34 4.97 -0.45
C LEU A 52 -14.33 5.68 0.91
N GLU A 53 -15.43 5.56 1.66
CA GLU A 53 -15.56 6.15 3.00
C GLU A 53 -14.76 5.36 4.04
N ASN A 54 -14.30 6.03 5.09
CA ASN A 54 -13.68 5.35 6.23
C ASN A 54 -14.69 4.41 6.90
N GLY A 55 -14.26 3.19 7.21
CA GLY A 55 -15.12 2.14 7.74
C GLY A 55 -15.80 1.28 6.66
N THR A 56 -15.64 1.59 5.38
CA THR A 56 -16.11 0.71 4.30
C THR A 56 -15.36 -0.63 4.35
N GLU A 57 -16.10 -1.73 4.28
CA GLU A 57 -15.57 -3.08 4.14
C GLU A 57 -15.32 -3.39 2.66
N VAL A 58 -14.16 -3.94 2.35
CA VAL A 58 -13.70 -4.29 0.99
C VAL A 58 -13.00 -5.65 1.00
N VAL A 59 -12.84 -6.25 -0.18
CA VAL A 59 -11.97 -7.42 -0.39
C VAL A 59 -10.73 -6.95 -1.14
N LEU A 60 -9.55 -7.38 -0.67
CA LEU A 60 -8.27 -7.02 -1.27
C LEU A 60 -7.91 -7.96 -2.42
N ASP A 61 -7.60 -7.41 -3.59
CA ASP A 61 -6.94 -8.10 -4.72
C ASP A 61 -5.41 -7.89 -4.70
N ALA A 62 -4.90 -7.13 -3.74
CA ALA A 62 -3.46 -6.93 -3.51
C ALA A 62 -2.77 -8.18 -2.94
N ASP A 63 -1.55 -8.45 -3.41
CA ASP A 63 -0.72 -9.58 -2.97
C ASP A 63 0.63 -9.13 -2.37
N HIS A 64 0.69 -7.93 -1.79
CA HIS A 64 1.96 -7.32 -1.32
C HIS A 64 2.66 -8.14 -0.24
N MET A 65 1.89 -8.92 0.52
CA MET A 65 2.39 -9.88 1.50
C MET A 65 1.48 -11.12 1.58
N THR A 66 2.05 -12.23 2.02
CA THR A 66 1.32 -13.49 2.23
C THR A 66 0.08 -13.28 3.09
N GLY A 67 -1.08 -13.73 2.58
CA GLY A 67 -2.36 -13.64 3.28
C GLY A 67 -3.15 -12.36 3.02
N MET A 68 -2.68 -11.47 2.14
CA MET A 68 -3.39 -10.24 1.75
C MET A 68 -4.45 -10.49 0.68
N ASP A 69 -4.10 -11.25 -0.36
CA ASP A 69 -5.01 -11.57 -1.47
C ASP A 69 -6.26 -12.31 -0.96
N GLY A 70 -7.42 -11.79 -1.31
CA GLY A 70 -8.74 -12.24 -0.87
C GLY A 70 -9.09 -11.92 0.59
N ALA A 71 -8.30 -11.12 1.30
CA ALA A 71 -8.59 -10.76 2.68
C ALA A 71 -9.72 -9.72 2.77
N GLU A 72 -10.65 -9.91 3.70
CA GLU A 72 -11.59 -8.88 4.11
C GLU A 72 -10.84 -7.78 4.87
N ALA A 73 -11.06 -6.54 4.45
CA ALA A 73 -10.38 -5.37 4.98
C ALA A 73 -11.37 -4.23 5.25
N THR A 74 -10.97 -3.32 6.13
CA THR A 74 -11.68 -2.08 6.43
C THR A 74 -10.82 -0.89 6.03
N ILE A 75 -11.40 0.06 5.30
CA ILE A 75 -10.75 1.33 4.94
C ILE A 75 -10.58 2.18 6.21
N GLU A 76 -9.34 2.50 6.57
CA GLU A 76 -9.03 3.38 7.73
C GLU A 76 -8.93 4.85 7.31
N SER A 77 -8.30 5.11 6.17
CA SER A 77 -8.13 6.44 5.59
C SER A 77 -7.75 6.37 4.11
N SER A 78 -7.93 7.47 3.39
CA SER A 78 -7.55 7.61 1.98
C SER A 78 -6.77 8.90 1.70
N THR A 79 -6.00 8.90 0.62
CA THR A 79 -5.34 10.09 0.06
C THR A 79 -5.32 10.01 -1.47
N ASP A 80 -5.39 11.17 -2.13
CA ASP A 80 -5.30 11.33 -3.59
C ASP A 80 -3.92 11.89 -4.01
N GLU A 81 -2.91 11.74 -3.14
CA GLU A 81 -1.52 12.03 -3.51
C GLU A 81 -1.03 11.08 -4.61
N THR A 82 -0.07 11.53 -5.41
CA THR A 82 0.62 10.66 -6.37
C THR A 82 1.19 9.44 -5.66
N VAL A 83 0.86 8.26 -6.18
CA VAL A 83 1.31 6.98 -5.63
C VAL A 83 2.53 6.50 -6.41
N TYR A 84 3.56 6.10 -5.69
CA TYR A 84 4.84 5.68 -6.24
C TYR A 84 5.12 4.22 -5.98
N MET A 85 5.64 3.59 -7.02
CA MET A 85 6.34 2.32 -6.92
C MET A 85 7.84 2.60 -6.96
N VAL A 86 8.61 1.96 -6.07
CA VAL A 86 10.05 2.27 -5.92
C VAL A 86 10.93 1.02 -5.95
N ASP A 87 12.10 1.18 -6.54
CA ASP A 87 13.23 0.27 -6.32
C ASP A 87 14.08 0.82 -5.18
N THR A 88 14.37 0.00 -4.16
CA THR A 88 15.15 0.41 -2.99
C THR A 88 16.03 -0.73 -2.47
N VAL A 89 16.99 -0.41 -1.60
CA VAL A 89 17.82 -1.40 -0.91
C VAL A 89 17.57 -1.29 0.58
N ILE A 90 16.99 -2.34 1.16
CA ILE A 90 16.70 -2.42 2.59
C ILE A 90 17.53 -3.56 3.19
N ASN A 91 18.34 -3.25 4.20
CA ASN A 91 19.21 -4.23 4.88
C ASN A 91 20.11 -5.04 3.92
N GLY A 92 20.59 -4.41 2.83
CA GLY A 92 21.43 -5.05 1.81
C GLY A 92 20.67 -5.93 0.80
N MET A 93 19.34 -6.01 0.89
CA MET A 93 18.50 -6.67 -0.09
C MET A 93 17.87 -5.65 -1.03
N THR A 94 18.06 -5.83 -2.33
CA THR A 94 17.37 -5.03 -3.34
C THR A 94 15.91 -5.45 -3.42
N MET A 95 15.01 -4.51 -3.21
CA MET A 95 13.58 -4.64 -3.42
C MET A 95 13.21 -3.85 -4.67
N THR A 96 12.75 -4.56 -5.70
CA THR A 96 12.28 -3.94 -6.93
C THR A 96 10.77 -3.79 -6.90
N ASN A 97 10.26 -2.72 -7.51
CA ASN A 97 8.82 -2.48 -7.66
C ASN A 97 8.05 -2.52 -6.32
N HIS A 98 8.66 -2.01 -5.25
CA HIS A 98 8.03 -1.96 -3.95
C HIS A 98 6.83 -1.00 -3.96
N LYS A 99 5.67 -1.53 -3.57
CA LYS A 99 4.38 -0.86 -3.46
C LYS A 99 4.03 -0.62 -1.99
N TRP A 100 3.43 0.51 -1.62
CA TRP A 100 3.43 1.79 -2.33
C TRP A 100 3.98 2.84 -1.36
N LEU A 101 4.37 3.99 -1.91
CA LEU A 101 4.61 5.19 -1.13
C LEU A 101 3.80 6.33 -1.74
N VAL A 102 3.41 7.31 -0.93
CA VAL A 102 2.78 8.54 -1.43
C VAL A 102 3.78 9.70 -1.46
N GLU A 103 3.47 10.77 -2.18
CA GLU A 103 4.33 11.96 -2.34
C GLU A 103 4.91 12.45 -1.02
N SER A 104 4.10 12.60 0.02
CA SER A 104 4.53 13.10 1.34
C SER A 104 5.48 12.16 2.10
N GLU A 105 5.63 10.90 1.68
CA GLU A 105 6.56 9.93 2.26
C GLU A 105 7.94 9.95 1.59
N LEU A 106 8.08 10.70 0.50
CA LEU A 106 9.31 10.81 -0.28
C LEU A 106 9.93 12.20 -0.16
N GLN A 107 11.25 12.25 -0.37
CA GLN A 107 12.00 13.48 -0.52
C GLN A 107 12.92 13.37 -1.75
N PRO A 108 13.11 14.46 -2.52
CA PRO A 108 14.06 14.45 -3.62
C PRO A 108 15.46 14.06 -3.16
N ALA A 109 16.14 13.23 -3.95
CA ALA A 109 17.54 12.92 -3.72
C ALA A 109 18.38 14.21 -3.81
N GLN A 110 19.35 14.35 -2.90
CA GLN A 110 20.32 15.44 -2.90
C GLN A 110 21.53 15.11 -3.78
#